data_AF-A0A3B8QR48-F1
#
_entry.id   AF-A0A3B8QR48-F1
#
_cell.length_a   1.000
_cell.length_b   1.000
_cell.length_c   1.000
_cell.angle_alpha   90.00
_cell.angle_beta   90.00
_cell.angle_gamma   90.00
#
_symmetry.space_group_name_H-M   'P 1'
#
loop_
_entity.id
_entity.type
_entity.pdbx_description
1 polymer ?
#
loop_
_entity_poly.entity_id
_entity_poly.type
_entity_poly.pdbx_seq_one_letter_code
_entity_poly.pdbx_strand_id
1 'polypeptide(L)'
;MPVLSGVSDSTQRVKALRLLDQAAQHPAFPGGWSALARNEKGNYTAYPAWHPHHIEWGWPNEFEDKAHKAHALYAQLLQKKSLDSLQWMDVRYAGQVVYGFND
;
A
#
# COMPACT_ATOMS: atom_id res chain seq x y z
N MET A 1 9.11 0.73 -13.86
CA MET A 1 8.01 1.72 -13.80
C MET A 1 6.81 1.06 -13.15
N PRO A 2 6.09 1.76 -12.26
CA PRO A 2 4.90 1.21 -11.61
C PRO A 2 3.73 1.02 -12.58
N VAL A 3 2.91 0.00 -12.35
CA VAL A 3 1.71 -0.30 -13.15
C VAL A 3 0.47 0.33 -12.51
N LEU A 4 -0.35 1.03 -13.30
CA LEU A 4 -1.62 1.61 -12.87
C LEU A 4 -2.79 0.91 -13.58
N SER A 5 -3.79 0.45 -12.83
CA SER A 5 -4.98 -0.20 -13.40
C SER A 5 -6.29 0.29 -12.77
N GLY A 6 -7.41 0.14 -13.50
CA GLY A 6 -8.76 0.51 -13.03
C GLY A 6 -9.03 2.02 -12.95
N VAL A 7 -8.25 2.81 -13.67
CA VAL A 7 -8.33 4.28 -13.69
C VAL A 7 -8.96 4.72 -15.02
N SER A 8 -10.15 5.33 -14.97
CA SER A 8 -10.94 5.64 -16.18
C SER A 8 -10.86 7.10 -16.65
N ASP A 9 -10.44 8.02 -15.78
CA ASP A 9 -10.35 9.45 -16.10
C ASP A 9 -9.03 10.10 -15.66
N SER A 10 -8.80 11.32 -16.14
CA SER A 10 -7.57 12.09 -15.86
C SER A 10 -7.43 12.47 -14.39
N THR A 11 -8.51 12.82 -13.70
CA THR A 11 -8.50 13.19 -12.28
C THR A 11 -8.07 12.00 -11.42
N GLN A 12 -8.63 10.83 -11.68
CA GLN A 12 -8.25 9.60 -10.98
C GLN A 12 -6.79 9.24 -11.25
N ARG A 13 -6.31 9.42 -12.49
CA ARG A 13 -4.91 9.17 -12.86
C ARG A 13 -3.95 10.07 -12.11
N VAL A 14 -4.26 11.36 -11.98
CA VAL A 14 -3.44 12.30 -11.19
C VAL A 14 -3.39 11.88 -9.72
N LYS A 15 -4.52 11.46 -9.13
CA LYS A 15 -4.55 10.96 -7.74
C LYS A 15 -3.70 9.69 -7.58
N ALA A 16 -3.80 8.76 -8.51
CA ALA A 16 -3.02 7.52 -8.49
C ALA A 16 -1.51 7.79 -8.63
N LEU A 17 -1.11 8.69 -9.55
CA LEU A 17 0.28 9.10 -9.73
C LEU A 17 0.83 9.79 -8.47
N ARG A 18 0.02 10.63 -7.82
CA ARG A 18 0.41 11.26 -6.55
C ARG A 18 0.65 10.22 -5.45
N LEU A 19 -0.20 9.20 -5.33
CA LEU A 19 0.02 8.10 -4.38
C LEU A 19 1.32 7.34 -4.66
N LEU A 20 1.60 7.02 -5.92
CA LEU A 20 2.85 6.36 -6.31
C LEU A 20 4.08 7.20 -5.97
N ASP A 21 4.01 8.51 -6.22
CA ASP A 21 5.09 9.44 -5.90
C ASP A 21 5.32 9.53 -4.38
N GLN A 22 4.26 9.67 -3.59
CA GLN A 22 4.36 9.66 -2.12
C GLN A 22 4.94 8.33 -1.61
N ALA A 23 4.51 7.20 -2.17
CA ALA A 23 5.03 5.88 -1.81
C ALA A 23 6.52 5.74 -2.13
N ALA A 24 6.97 6.25 -3.29
CA ALA A 24 8.38 6.19 -3.68
C ALA A 24 9.30 7.03 -2.77
N GLN A 25 8.76 8.06 -2.12
CA GLN A 25 9.52 8.96 -1.24
C GLN A 25 9.43 8.56 0.24
N HIS A 26 8.47 7.71 0.62
CA HIS A 26 8.21 7.39 2.02
C HIS A 26 9.01 6.18 2.52
N PRO A 27 9.69 6.25 3.69
CA PRO A 27 10.58 5.18 4.18
C PRO A 27 9.87 3.86 4.49
N ALA A 28 8.55 3.89 4.70
CA ALA A 28 7.75 2.68 4.88
C ALA A 28 7.74 1.75 3.65
N PHE A 29 8.03 2.29 2.45
CA PHE A 29 7.96 1.55 1.20
C PHE A 29 9.31 1.63 0.46
N PRO A 30 10.34 0.90 0.89
CA PRO A 30 11.57 0.70 0.12
C PRO A 30 11.28 0.38 -1.35
N GLY A 31 11.77 1.24 -2.26
CA GLY A 31 11.53 1.10 -3.70
C GLY A 31 10.12 1.50 -4.17
N GLY A 32 9.27 2.00 -3.27
CA GLY A 32 7.90 2.43 -3.53
C GLY A 32 6.93 1.28 -3.79
N TRP A 33 5.92 1.56 -4.59
CA TRP A 33 4.95 0.55 -5.05
C TRP A 33 5.21 0.17 -6.50
N SER A 34 5.21 -1.14 -6.78
CA SER A 34 5.36 -1.70 -8.12
C SER A 34 4.06 -1.65 -8.93
N ALA A 35 2.91 -1.64 -8.26
CA ALA A 35 1.61 -1.45 -8.89
C ALA A 35 0.59 -0.79 -7.95
N LEU A 36 -0.41 -0.17 -8.55
CA LEU A 36 -1.57 0.40 -7.86
C LEU A 36 -2.81 0.14 -8.70
N ALA A 37 -3.75 -0.61 -8.14
CA ALA A 37 -5.01 -0.96 -8.76
C ALA A 37 -6.16 -0.19 -8.10
N ARG A 38 -7.08 0.35 -8.89
CA ARG A 38 -8.30 0.99 -8.40
C ARG A 38 -9.52 0.14 -8.73
N ASN A 39 -10.38 -0.11 -7.76
CA ASN A 39 -11.65 -0.80 -8.02
C ASN A 39 -12.79 0.18 -8.39
N GLU A 40 -13.93 -0.36 -8.81
CA GLU A 40 -15.12 0.42 -9.22
C GLU A 40 -15.66 1.32 -8.10
N LYS A 41 -15.46 0.93 -6.83
CA LYS A 41 -15.85 1.72 -5.66
C LYS A 41 -14.87 2.86 -5.34
N GLY A 42 -13.78 2.94 -6.10
CA GLY A 42 -12.76 3.96 -5.97
C GLY A 42 -11.71 3.74 -4.89
N ASN A 43 -11.67 2.53 -4.33
CA ASN A 43 -10.62 2.12 -3.41
C ASN A 43 -9.39 1.65 -4.18
N TYR A 44 -8.22 1.91 -3.61
CA TYR A 44 -6.95 1.46 -4.12
C TYR A 44 -6.44 0.23 -3.38
N THR A 45 -5.83 -0.68 -4.13
CA THR A 45 -4.98 -1.75 -3.64
C THR A 45 -3.57 -1.48 -4.17
N ALA A 46 -2.60 -1.37 -3.26
CA ALA A 46 -1.21 -1.11 -3.60
C ALA A 46 -0.37 -2.39 -3.50
N TYR A 47 0.63 -2.50 -4.36
CA TYR A 47 1.57 -3.63 -4.39
C TYR A 47 2.98 -3.09 -4.18
N PRO A 48 3.59 -3.33 -3.02
CA PRO A 48 4.95 -2.86 -2.75
C PRO A 48 5.97 -3.45 -3.72
N ALA A 49 7.06 -2.71 -3.95
CA ALA A 49 8.18 -3.19 -4.76
C ALA A 49 9.09 -4.19 -4.01
N TRP A 50 8.88 -4.31 -2.70
CA TRP A 50 9.69 -5.10 -1.78
C TRP A 50 8.77 -6.01 -0.96
N HIS A 51 9.17 -7.29 -0.81
CA HIS A 51 8.38 -8.39 -0.22
C HIS A 51 6.99 -8.59 -0.83
N PRO A 52 6.64 -9.81 -1.30
CA PRO A 52 5.39 -10.03 -2.02
C PRO A 52 4.18 -9.98 -1.09
N HIS A 53 3.39 -8.91 -1.17
CA HIS A 53 2.09 -8.79 -0.51
C HIS A 53 1.27 -7.67 -1.18
N HIS A 54 0.03 -7.49 -0.77
CA HIS A 54 -0.79 -6.34 -1.17
C HIS A 54 -1.30 -5.54 0.02
N ILE A 55 -1.56 -4.27 -0.21
CA ILE A 55 -2.07 -3.32 0.78
C ILE A 55 -3.44 -2.86 0.33
N GLU A 56 -4.47 -3.17 1.10
CA GLU A 56 -5.79 -2.56 1.00
C GLU A 56 -5.70 -1.11 1.49
N TRP A 57 -5.43 -0.19 0.56
CA TRP A 57 -5.19 1.22 0.85
C TRP A 57 -6.48 2.03 1.02
N GLY A 58 -7.53 1.64 0.28
CA GLY A 58 -8.79 2.36 0.27
C GLY A 58 -8.70 3.68 -0.47
N TRP A 59 -9.33 4.73 0.07
CA TRP A 59 -9.31 6.07 -0.51
C TRP A 59 -7.89 6.69 -0.48
N PRO A 60 -7.57 7.64 -1.39
CA PRO A 60 -6.22 8.22 -1.50
C PRO A 60 -5.88 9.23 -0.39
N ASN A 61 -6.79 9.49 0.54
CA ASN A 61 -6.59 10.39 1.67
C ASN A 61 -5.68 9.76 2.75
N GLU A 62 -5.26 10.59 3.71
CA GLU A 62 -4.59 10.15 4.95
C GLU A 62 -3.33 9.34 4.70
N PHE A 63 -2.56 9.73 3.68
CA PHE A 63 -1.39 8.95 3.24
C PHE A 63 -0.40 8.72 4.38
N GLU A 64 -0.02 9.78 5.10
CA GLU A 64 0.95 9.70 6.19
C GLU A 64 0.51 8.76 7.30
N ASP A 65 -0.75 8.83 7.72
CA ASP A 65 -1.27 7.99 8.81
C ASP A 65 -1.30 6.51 8.40
N LYS A 66 -1.74 6.23 7.17
CA LYS A 66 -1.73 4.87 6.60
C LYS A 66 -0.30 4.34 6.42
N ALA A 67 0.62 5.18 5.94
CA ALA A 67 2.01 4.82 5.73
C ALA A 67 2.73 4.57 7.06
N HIS A 68 2.46 5.37 8.09
CA HIS A 68 3.01 5.19 9.43
C HIS A 68 2.57 3.84 10.03
N LYS A 69 1.28 3.51 9.91
CA LYS A 69 0.73 2.23 10.34
C LYS A 69 1.37 1.04 9.61
N ALA A 70 1.52 1.13 8.27
CA ALA A 70 2.22 0.11 7.50
C ALA A 70 3.69 -0.04 7.95
N HIS A 71 4.37 1.08 8.20
CA HIS A 71 5.75 1.09 8.66
C HIS A 71 5.92 0.38 10.00
N ALA A 72 5.04 0.66 10.96
CA ALA A 72 5.05 0.02 12.28
C ALA A 72 4.86 -1.50 12.16
N LEU A 73 3.93 -1.95 11.31
CA LEU A 73 3.75 -3.38 11.04
C LEU A 73 5.00 -3.99 10.40
N TYR A 74 5.58 -3.37 9.38
CA TYR A 74 6.79 -3.88 8.74
C TYR A 74 7.95 -4.02 9.71
N ALA A 75 8.18 -3.01 10.56
CA ALA A 75 9.23 -3.07 11.58
C ALA A 75 9.04 -4.27 12.52
N GLN A 76 7.81 -4.54 12.94
CA GLN A 76 7.48 -5.71 13.76
C GLN A 76 7.75 -7.03 13.02
N LEU A 77 7.31 -7.14 11.75
CA LEU A 77 7.45 -8.37 10.96
C LEU A 77 8.90 -8.66 10.57
N LEU A 78 9.70 -7.61 10.30
CA LEU A 78 11.14 -7.74 10.05
C LEU A 78 11.87 -8.28 11.28
N GLN A 79 11.54 -7.78 12.48
CA GLN A 79 12.10 -8.30 13.74
C GLN A 79 11.76 -9.78 13.96
N LYS A 80 10.56 -10.20 13.55
CA LYS A 80 10.08 -11.60 13.64
C LYS A 80 10.52 -12.47 12.47
N LYS A 81 11.20 -11.92 11.46
CA LYS A 81 11.58 -12.60 10.21
C LYS A 81 10.38 -13.25 9.48
N SER A 82 9.22 -12.61 9.56
CA SER A 82 7.96 -13.14 9.00
C SER A 82 7.36 -12.25 7.91
N LEU A 83 8.10 -11.24 7.44
CA LEU A 83 7.62 -10.31 6.42
C LEU A 83 7.38 -11.02 5.07
N ASP A 84 8.22 -11.99 4.70
CA ASP A 84 8.04 -12.77 3.47
C ASP A 84 6.78 -13.64 3.47
N SER A 85 6.25 -13.97 4.65
CA SER A 85 5.00 -14.71 4.78
C SER A 85 3.78 -13.81 4.72
N LEU A 86 3.93 -12.48 4.81
CA LEU A 86 2.81 -11.54 4.77
C LEU A 86 2.10 -11.67 3.42
N GLN A 87 0.80 -11.93 3.43
CA GLN A 87 0.00 -12.02 2.21
C GLN A 87 -0.66 -10.68 1.88
N TRP A 88 -1.22 -10.05 2.92
CA TRP A 88 -1.98 -8.82 2.78
C TRP A 88 -2.00 -8.01 4.07
N MET A 89 -2.23 -6.71 3.93
CA MET A 89 -2.57 -5.82 5.04
C MET A 89 -3.69 -4.85 4.64
N ASP A 90 -4.44 -4.38 5.62
CA ASP A 90 -5.48 -3.38 5.49
C ASP A 90 -5.23 -2.22 6.44
N VAL A 91 -5.01 -1.04 5.86
CA VAL A 91 -4.66 0.19 6.58
C VAL A 91 -5.84 1.17 6.67
N ARG A 92 -7.04 0.75 6.25
CA ARG A 92 -8.24 1.63 6.21
C ARG A 92 -8.82 1.91 7.59
N TYR A 93 -8.51 1.09 8.59
CA TYR A 93 -9.05 1.22 9.94
C TYR A 93 -8.28 2.27 10.75
N ALA A 94 -9.02 3.10 11.50
CA ALA A 94 -8.44 4.15 12.33
C ALA A 94 -7.51 3.55 13.41
N GLY A 95 -6.25 3.97 13.43
CA GLY A 95 -5.25 3.52 14.42
C GLY A 95 -4.87 2.04 14.37
N GLN A 96 -5.35 1.26 13.40
CA GLN A 96 -5.16 -0.18 13.34
C GLN A 96 -4.73 -0.65 11.95
N VAL A 97 -4.01 -1.77 11.92
CA VAL A 97 -3.71 -2.54 10.70
C VAL A 97 -4.21 -3.96 10.92
N VAL A 98 -5.02 -4.45 9.98
CA VAL A 98 -5.41 -5.86 9.92
C VAL A 98 -4.53 -6.53 8.88
N TYR A 99 -4.03 -7.74 9.13
CA TYR A 99 -3.14 -8.42 8.19
C TYR A 99 -3.31 -9.93 8.27
N GLY A 100 -2.90 -10.62 7.21
CA GLY A 100 -2.90 -12.07 7.10
C GLY A 100 -1.62 -12.59 6.47
N PHE A 101 -1.25 -13.81 6.83
CA PHE A 101 -0.10 -14.51 6.27
C PHE A 101 -0.54 -15.56 5.24
N ASN A 102 0.38 -15.96 4.37
CA ASN A 102 0.25 -17.21 3.63
C ASN A 102 0.53 -18.36 4.62
N ASP A 103 -0.40 -19.30 4.75
CA ASP A 103 -0.20 -20.55 5.50
C ASP A 103 0.84 -21.47 4.83
#